data_AF-A0AAW1PPF6-F1
#
_entry.id   AF-A0AAW1PPF6-F1
#
_cell.length_a   1.000
_cell.length_b   1.000
_cell.length_c   1.000
_cell.angle_alpha   90.00
_cell.angle_beta   90.00
_cell.angle_gamma   90.00
#
_symmetry.space_group_name_H-M   'P 1'
#
loop_
_entity.id
_entity.type
_entity.pdbx_description
1 polymer ?
#
loop_
_entity_poly.entity_id
_entity_poly.type
_entity_poly.pdbx_seq_one_letter_code
_entity_poly.pdbx_strand_id
1 'polypeptide(L)'
;MSQITHAVSTTIDDLDGECLRTVFSFLSVKDCSRVACVKRLWRQIVEDDEQYWAKACEADYAVEGKFGPNGTAHGRFNATYLAWQASLGRYGPLASRACHLWRRLKLWLKANIPEVAESLRPGTSEDALEAAEERLGVALPAALRALYRVQDGQGLEYEGDAFGLADMPFHPSMLHGLFGGYSFYNHKTSTRMLSLPAVVALTLRCRAVGTFRSEDHIVFGISFDFYRGCKMLQLNCQTGHVLTSQLGRLETTLAVPAAKAGSDCMLHWLERYADELERGNFAVSNMMDVDEPVIRGISLFLAAPPQQVTAVSRGVEVKASAVYVPELSNIGMHRRLFFAYSIRFALLSEEEQLRRGAAYPVQSVQLLARHWQILNERGGVENEIRGEAVVGHYPLLAAGGPDFVYQSCTQQGQAIGAMQGDFRFVEGSIARPTGPEFDVLCPKFMLQAPDYIF
;
A
#
# COMPACT_ATOMS: atom_id res chain seq x y z
N MET A 1 -71.07 30.79 -30.55
CA MET A 1 -70.32 29.54 -30.82
C MET A 1 -68.90 29.72 -30.30
N SER A 2 -68.59 29.15 -29.14
CA SER A 2 -67.22 29.02 -28.64
C SER A 2 -67.04 27.54 -28.34
N GLN A 3 -66.25 26.85 -29.16
CA GLN A 3 -65.87 25.46 -28.93
C GLN A 3 -64.75 25.45 -27.88
N ILE A 4 -65.07 24.93 -26.70
CA ILE A 4 -64.12 24.62 -25.65
C ILE A 4 -63.37 23.35 -26.09
N THR A 5 -62.09 23.50 -26.45
CA THR A 5 -61.17 22.37 -26.64
C THR A 5 -60.92 21.73 -25.29
N HIS A 6 -61.47 20.53 -25.07
CA HIS A 6 -61.11 19.70 -23.91
C HIS A 6 -59.64 19.30 -24.03
N ALA A 7 -58.80 19.75 -23.10
CA ALA A 7 -57.45 19.21 -22.93
C ALA A 7 -57.57 17.72 -22.57
N VAL A 8 -57.00 16.85 -23.42
CA VAL A 8 -56.90 15.42 -23.12
C VAL A 8 -55.93 15.28 -21.95
N SER A 9 -56.39 14.73 -20.83
CA SER A 9 -55.55 14.43 -19.68
C SER A 9 -54.56 13.33 -20.07
N THR A 10 -53.30 13.67 -20.27
CA THR A 10 -52.23 12.69 -20.46
C THR A 10 -51.76 12.14 -19.11
N THR A 11 -51.40 10.86 -19.11
CA THR A 11 -50.87 10.11 -17.97
C THR A 11 -49.47 9.58 -18.31
N ILE A 12 -48.75 9.08 -17.30
CA ILE A 12 -47.44 8.44 -17.51
C ILE A 12 -47.52 7.22 -18.46
N ASP A 13 -48.70 6.62 -18.59
CA ASP A 13 -48.93 5.47 -19.47
C ASP A 13 -48.97 5.85 -20.95
N ASP A 14 -49.12 7.14 -21.24
CA ASP A 14 -49.13 7.67 -22.60
C ASP A 14 -47.72 8.02 -23.11
N LEU A 15 -46.70 7.87 -22.27
CA LEU A 15 -45.30 8.06 -22.66
C LEU A 15 -44.80 6.87 -23.48
N ASP A 16 -44.03 7.17 -24.54
CA ASP A 16 -43.34 6.12 -25.30
C ASP A 16 -42.20 5.48 -24.49
N GLY A 17 -41.67 4.37 -25.02
CA GLY A 17 -40.63 3.61 -24.35
C GLY A 17 -39.31 4.36 -24.17
N GLU A 18 -39.00 5.34 -25.03
CA GLU A 18 -37.77 6.13 -24.92
C GLU A 18 -37.90 7.18 -23.82
N CYS A 19 -39.03 7.88 -23.76
CA CYS A 19 -39.38 8.80 -22.68
C CYS A 19 -39.38 8.08 -21.33
N LEU A 20 -40.00 6.91 -21.24
CA LEU A 20 -40.00 6.09 -20.03
C LEU A 20 -38.58 5.66 -19.64
N ARG A 21 -37.73 5.27 -20.61
CA ARG A 21 -36.32 4.93 -20.35
C ARG A 21 -35.56 6.12 -19.79
N THR A 22 -35.73 7.32 -20.36
CA THR A 22 -35.12 8.54 -19.83
C THR A 22 -35.59 8.82 -18.40
N VAL A 23 -36.88 8.71 -18.12
CA VAL A 23 -37.42 8.89 -16.76
C VAL A 23 -36.81 7.88 -15.79
N PHE A 24 -36.77 6.59 -16.15
CA PHE A 24 -36.24 5.54 -15.30
C PHE A 24 -34.72 5.67 -15.08
N SER A 25 -33.98 6.29 -16.02
CA SER A 25 -32.54 6.53 -15.85
C SER A 25 -32.18 7.45 -14.69
N PHE A 26 -33.13 8.24 -14.18
CA PHE A 26 -32.94 9.09 -12.99
C PHE A 26 -33.26 8.36 -11.67
N LEU A 27 -33.79 7.13 -11.73
CA LEU A 27 -34.19 6.38 -10.55
C LEU A 27 -33.03 5.58 -9.97
N SER A 28 -33.12 5.29 -8.67
CA SER A 28 -32.23 4.34 -8.02
C SER A 28 -32.53 2.90 -8.50
N VAL A 29 -31.59 1.99 -8.34
CA VAL A 29 -31.81 0.54 -8.62
C VAL A 29 -33.01 -0.01 -7.85
N LYS A 30 -33.18 0.44 -6.60
CA LYS A 30 -34.31 0.06 -5.75
C LYS A 30 -35.64 0.54 -6.33
N ASP A 31 -35.68 1.75 -6.86
CA ASP A 31 -36.90 2.32 -7.44
C ASP A 31 -37.18 1.76 -8.84
N CYS A 32 -36.15 1.52 -9.66
CA CYS A 32 -36.27 0.74 -10.90
C CYS A 32 -36.84 -0.66 -10.66
N SER A 33 -36.42 -1.32 -9.57
CA SER A 33 -36.98 -2.62 -9.17
C SER A 33 -38.47 -2.52 -8.82
N ARG A 34 -38.89 -1.42 -8.16
CA ARG A 34 -40.31 -1.16 -7.87
C ARG A 34 -41.10 -0.88 -9.14
N VAL A 35 -40.58 -0.06 -10.04
CA VAL A 35 -41.17 0.24 -11.36
C VAL A 35 -41.40 -1.05 -12.16
N ALA A 36 -40.42 -1.95 -12.15
CA ALA A 36 -40.52 -3.27 -12.80
C ALA A 36 -41.60 -4.19 -12.18
N CYS A 37 -42.10 -3.89 -10.98
CA CYS A 37 -43.23 -4.61 -10.38
C CYS A 37 -44.60 -4.05 -10.82
N VAL A 38 -44.68 -2.84 -11.37
CA VAL A 38 -45.97 -2.19 -11.66
C VAL A 38 -46.58 -2.68 -12.98
N LYS A 39 -45.80 -2.71 -14.07
CA LYS A 39 -46.28 -3.14 -15.40
C LYS A 39 -45.23 -3.97 -16.13
N ARG A 40 -45.69 -4.92 -16.94
CA ARG A 40 -44.84 -5.77 -17.78
C ARG A 40 -44.00 -4.96 -18.77
N LEU A 41 -44.60 -3.95 -19.41
CA LEU A 41 -43.89 -3.08 -20.35
C LEU A 41 -42.74 -2.34 -19.65
N TRP A 42 -42.99 -1.79 -18.46
CA TRP A 42 -41.97 -1.05 -17.70
C TRP A 42 -40.85 -1.97 -17.22
N ARG A 43 -41.19 -3.20 -16.80
CA ARG A 43 -40.18 -4.23 -16.52
C ARG A 43 -39.27 -4.46 -17.70
N GLN A 44 -39.82 -4.68 -18.89
CA GLN A 44 -39.01 -4.90 -20.10
C GLN A 44 -38.12 -3.70 -20.40
N ILE A 45 -38.65 -2.47 -20.34
CA ILE A 45 -37.88 -1.25 -20.57
C ILE A 45 -36.70 -1.15 -19.59
N VAL A 46 -36.93 -1.39 -18.30
CA VAL A 46 -35.88 -1.35 -17.27
C VAL A 46 -34.87 -2.48 -17.48
N GLU A 47 -35.32 -3.72 -17.67
CA GLU A 47 -34.44 -4.89 -17.77
C GLU A 47 -33.57 -4.89 -19.04
N ASP A 48 -34.08 -4.31 -20.13
CA ASP A 48 -33.39 -4.22 -21.43
C ASP A 48 -32.52 -2.95 -21.56
N ASP A 49 -32.52 -2.03 -20.58
CA ASP A 49 -31.67 -0.84 -20.60
C ASP A 49 -30.21 -1.17 -20.22
N GLU A 50 -29.46 -1.63 -21.22
CA GLU A 50 -28.05 -2.00 -21.08
C GLU A 50 -27.17 -0.83 -20.61
N GLN A 51 -27.49 0.42 -20.98
CA GLN A 51 -26.68 1.57 -20.59
C GLN A 51 -26.90 1.91 -19.12
N TYR A 52 -28.14 1.85 -18.65
CA TYR A 52 -28.47 2.03 -17.24
C TYR A 52 -27.77 0.96 -16.37
N TRP A 53 -27.92 -0.32 -16.73
CA TRP A 53 -27.33 -1.40 -15.94
C TRP A 53 -25.80 -1.44 -16.01
N ALA A 54 -25.19 -1.01 -17.13
CA ALA A 54 -23.74 -0.85 -17.21
C ALA A 54 -23.25 0.22 -16.22
N LYS A 55 -23.91 1.40 -16.18
CA LYS A 55 -23.60 2.46 -15.21
C LYS A 55 -23.80 1.99 -13.77
N ALA A 56 -24.85 1.20 -13.50
CA ALA A 56 -25.10 0.66 -12.16
C ALA A 56 -24.02 -0.37 -11.75
N CYS A 57 -23.62 -1.28 -12.64
CA CYS A 57 -22.52 -2.23 -12.38
C CYS A 57 -21.20 -1.50 -12.07
N GLU A 58 -20.89 -0.47 -12.85
CA GLU A 58 -19.69 0.33 -12.66
C GLU A 58 -19.73 1.11 -11.34
N ALA A 59 -20.86 1.77 -11.04
CA ALA A 59 -21.01 2.57 -9.83
C ALA A 59 -20.99 1.72 -8.55
N ASP A 60 -21.71 0.59 -8.53
CA ASP A 60 -21.89 -0.19 -7.29
C ASP A 60 -20.83 -1.26 -7.10
N TYR A 61 -20.23 -1.78 -8.18
CA TYR A 61 -19.33 -2.92 -8.13
C TYR A 61 -18.01 -2.73 -8.89
N ALA A 62 -17.78 -1.56 -9.49
CA ALA A 62 -16.58 -1.24 -10.26
C ALA A 62 -16.34 -2.19 -11.45
N VAL A 63 -17.44 -2.64 -12.08
CA VAL A 63 -17.46 -3.62 -13.18
C VAL A 63 -17.87 -2.96 -14.50
N GLU A 64 -16.97 -2.97 -15.47
CA GLU A 64 -17.20 -2.46 -16.83
C GLU A 64 -17.72 -3.53 -17.81
N GLY A 65 -17.54 -4.82 -17.47
CA GLY A 65 -17.88 -5.95 -18.32
C GLY A 65 -19.09 -6.74 -17.85
N LYS A 66 -19.55 -7.69 -18.66
CA LYS A 66 -20.67 -8.57 -18.30
C LYS A 66 -20.19 -9.83 -17.58
N PHE A 67 -19.46 -9.64 -16.48
CA PHE A 67 -18.89 -10.73 -15.69
C PHE A 67 -19.37 -10.67 -14.25
N GLY A 68 -19.84 -11.81 -13.72
CA GLY A 68 -20.21 -11.96 -12.33
C GLY A 68 -19.00 -12.04 -11.39
N PRO A 69 -19.23 -12.10 -10.07
CA PRO A 69 -18.18 -12.11 -9.04
C PRO A 69 -17.10 -13.19 -9.21
N ASN A 70 -17.48 -14.35 -9.74
CA ASN A 70 -16.59 -15.49 -9.96
C ASN A 70 -16.00 -15.52 -11.38
N GLY A 71 -16.13 -14.44 -12.15
CA GLY A 71 -15.68 -14.35 -13.54
C GLY A 71 -16.65 -14.97 -14.56
N THR A 72 -17.82 -15.44 -14.14
CA THR A 72 -18.84 -16.01 -15.04
C THR A 72 -19.36 -14.95 -16.01
N ALA A 73 -19.31 -15.22 -17.32
CA ALA A 73 -19.85 -14.32 -18.32
C ALA A 73 -21.39 -14.35 -18.37
N HIS A 74 -22.00 -13.18 -18.54
CA HIS A 74 -23.44 -12.99 -18.68
C HIS A 74 -23.77 -12.30 -20.01
N GLY A 75 -24.97 -12.54 -20.56
CA GLY A 75 -25.40 -11.91 -21.82
C GLY A 75 -25.79 -10.43 -21.70
N ARG A 76 -26.19 -9.99 -20.50
CA ARG A 76 -26.79 -8.67 -20.23
C ARG A 76 -26.24 -8.06 -18.95
N PHE A 77 -26.19 -6.73 -18.87
CA PHE A 77 -25.69 -6.04 -17.67
C PHE A 77 -26.61 -6.20 -16.46
N ASN A 78 -27.93 -6.28 -16.66
CA ASN A 78 -28.87 -6.55 -15.57
C ASN A 78 -28.56 -7.90 -14.87
N ALA A 79 -28.33 -8.96 -15.65
CA ALA A 79 -27.98 -10.27 -15.11
C ALA A 79 -26.65 -10.23 -14.33
N THR A 80 -25.66 -9.48 -14.84
CA THR A 80 -24.41 -9.20 -14.13
C THR A 80 -24.68 -8.50 -12.80
N TYR A 81 -25.46 -7.41 -12.80
CA TYR A 81 -25.78 -6.65 -11.60
C TYR A 81 -26.45 -7.54 -10.54
N LEU A 82 -27.45 -8.34 -10.94
CA LEU A 82 -28.15 -9.24 -10.02
C LEU A 82 -27.22 -10.31 -9.43
N ALA A 83 -26.25 -10.81 -10.20
CA ALA A 83 -25.25 -11.75 -9.68
C ALA A 83 -24.35 -11.09 -8.62
N TRP A 84 -23.92 -9.85 -8.84
CA TRP A 84 -23.15 -9.08 -7.84
C TRP A 84 -24.00 -8.72 -6.62
N GLN A 85 -25.25 -8.30 -6.81
CA GLN A 85 -26.20 -8.01 -5.74
C GLN A 85 -26.47 -9.24 -4.87
N ALA A 86 -26.63 -10.42 -5.46
CA ALA A 86 -26.79 -11.67 -4.72
C ALA A 86 -25.53 -12.03 -3.91
N SER A 87 -24.35 -11.71 -4.44
CA SER A 87 -23.06 -12.06 -3.84
C SER A 87 -22.60 -11.11 -2.73
N LEU A 88 -22.76 -9.80 -2.94
CA LEU A 88 -22.20 -8.74 -2.08
C LEU A 88 -23.26 -7.77 -1.53
N GLY A 89 -24.50 -7.82 -2.00
CA GLY A 89 -25.52 -6.83 -1.65
C GLY A 89 -25.81 -6.73 -0.15
N ARG A 90 -25.55 -7.80 0.61
CA ARG A 90 -25.68 -7.83 2.08
C ARG A 90 -24.74 -6.84 2.80
N TYR A 91 -23.65 -6.43 2.17
CA TYR A 91 -22.66 -5.51 2.75
C TYR A 91 -22.98 -4.03 2.46
N GLY A 92 -24.02 -3.75 1.66
CA GLY A 92 -24.45 -2.39 1.35
C GLY A 92 -23.30 -1.51 0.83
N PRO A 93 -23.12 -0.28 1.34
CA PRO A 93 -22.07 0.63 0.89
C PRO A 93 -20.63 0.08 1.03
N LEU A 94 -20.39 -0.86 1.95
CA LEU A 94 -19.05 -1.46 2.13
C LEU A 94 -18.63 -2.31 0.93
N ALA A 95 -19.58 -2.96 0.24
CA ALA A 95 -19.30 -3.72 -0.98
C ALA A 95 -18.75 -2.81 -2.08
N SER A 96 -19.44 -1.69 -2.34
CA SER A 96 -19.04 -0.74 -3.37
C SER A 96 -17.65 -0.17 -3.08
N ARG A 97 -17.40 0.28 -1.84
CA ARG A 97 -16.09 0.76 -1.42
C ARG A 97 -15.00 -0.31 -1.59
N ALA A 98 -15.24 -1.55 -1.17
CA ALA A 98 -14.29 -2.66 -1.32
C ALA A 98 -14.00 -2.97 -2.81
N CYS A 99 -15.02 -3.00 -3.66
CA CYS A 99 -14.86 -3.21 -5.10
C CYS A 99 -14.01 -2.12 -5.76
N HIS A 100 -14.34 -0.84 -5.51
CA HIS A 100 -13.59 0.29 -6.05
C HIS A 100 -12.16 0.34 -5.54
N LEU A 101 -11.95 0.06 -4.26
CA LEU A 101 -10.62 -0.04 -3.66
C LEU A 101 -9.77 -1.12 -4.33
N TRP A 102 -10.30 -2.34 -4.47
CA TRP A 102 -9.57 -3.42 -5.12
C TRP A 102 -9.32 -3.15 -6.60
N ARG A 103 -10.24 -2.47 -7.29
CA ARG A 103 -10.02 -2.01 -8.66
C ARG A 103 -8.81 -1.06 -8.73
N ARG A 104 -8.78 -0.03 -7.88
CA ARG A 104 -7.67 0.93 -7.78
C ARG A 104 -6.34 0.24 -7.54
N LEU A 105 -6.27 -0.61 -6.51
CA LEU A 105 -5.07 -1.39 -6.18
C LEU A 105 -4.63 -2.28 -7.33
N LYS A 106 -5.55 -3.05 -7.94
CA LYS A 106 -5.21 -3.93 -9.08
C LYS A 106 -4.68 -3.16 -10.28
N LEU A 107 -5.26 -2.01 -10.61
CA LEU A 107 -4.79 -1.17 -11.72
C LEU A 107 -3.38 -0.64 -11.44
N TRP A 108 -3.15 -0.12 -10.23
CA TRP A 108 -1.82 0.35 -9.82
C TRP A 108 -0.78 -0.77 -9.84
N LEU A 109 -1.09 -1.93 -9.24
CA LEU A 109 -0.18 -3.07 -9.17
C LEU A 109 0.16 -3.60 -10.56
N LYS A 110 -0.82 -3.77 -11.44
CA LYS A 110 -0.57 -4.20 -12.83
C LYS A 110 0.34 -3.24 -13.60
N ALA A 111 0.22 -1.94 -13.34
CA ALA A 111 1.05 -0.93 -14.01
C ALA A 111 2.48 -0.87 -13.46
N ASN A 112 2.67 -1.13 -12.16
CA ASN A 112 3.93 -0.85 -11.47
C ASN A 112 4.74 -2.10 -11.09
N ILE A 113 4.05 -3.16 -10.66
CA ILE A 113 4.64 -4.42 -10.16
C ILE A 113 3.70 -5.63 -10.41
N PRO A 114 3.65 -6.13 -11.66
CA PRO A 114 2.77 -7.23 -12.06
C PRO A 114 2.87 -8.49 -11.20
N GLU A 115 4.06 -8.78 -10.67
CA GLU A 115 4.34 -9.95 -9.82
C GLU A 115 3.49 -9.94 -8.54
N VAL A 116 3.24 -8.76 -7.96
CA VAL A 116 2.34 -8.62 -6.80
C VAL A 116 0.88 -8.71 -7.26
N ALA A 117 0.53 -8.16 -8.42
CA ALA A 117 -0.84 -8.24 -8.96
C ALA A 117 -1.26 -9.69 -9.22
N GLU A 118 -0.36 -10.50 -9.77
CA GLU A 118 -0.56 -11.93 -10.07
C GLU A 118 -0.68 -12.78 -8.81
N SER A 119 -0.08 -12.34 -7.69
CA SER A 119 -0.21 -13.04 -6.41
C SER A 119 -1.60 -12.91 -5.78
N LEU A 120 -2.45 -11.99 -6.23
CA LEU A 120 -3.74 -11.74 -5.59
C LEU A 120 -4.72 -12.89 -5.84
N ARG A 121 -5.34 -13.41 -4.78
CA ARG A 121 -6.27 -14.55 -4.84
C ARG A 121 -7.71 -14.11 -5.10
N PRO A 122 -8.50 -14.85 -5.90
CA PRO A 122 -9.92 -14.55 -6.10
C PRO A 122 -10.66 -14.50 -4.76
N GLY A 123 -11.77 -13.76 -4.71
CA GLY A 123 -12.56 -13.62 -3.48
C GLY A 123 -13.04 -14.95 -2.91
N THR A 124 -13.12 -15.02 -1.57
CA THR A 124 -13.60 -16.21 -0.84
C THR A 124 -15.14 -16.25 -0.77
N SER A 125 -15.77 -17.34 -0.30
CA SER A 125 -17.23 -17.46 -0.15
C SER A 125 -17.75 -17.01 1.22
N GLU A 126 -19.07 -16.83 1.36
CA GLU A 126 -19.71 -16.59 2.67
C GLU A 126 -19.50 -17.77 3.62
N ASP A 127 -19.72 -19.00 3.15
CA ASP A 127 -19.53 -20.23 3.92
C ASP A 127 -18.10 -20.34 4.46
N ALA A 128 -17.10 -19.93 3.68
CA ALA A 128 -15.70 -19.95 4.12
C ALA A 128 -15.42 -18.90 5.21
N LEU A 129 -16.07 -17.73 5.14
CA LEU A 129 -15.98 -16.71 6.20
C LEU A 129 -16.66 -17.19 7.48
N GLU A 130 -17.84 -17.79 7.37
CA GLU A 130 -18.58 -18.34 8.52
C GLU A 130 -17.79 -19.48 9.19
N ALA A 131 -17.20 -20.39 8.40
CA ALA A 131 -16.32 -21.42 8.92
C ALA A 131 -15.04 -20.85 9.57
N ALA A 132 -14.49 -19.75 9.03
CA ALA A 132 -13.35 -19.07 9.63
C ALA A 132 -13.73 -18.44 10.98
N GLU A 133 -14.88 -17.78 11.07
CA GLU A 133 -15.41 -17.20 12.32
C GLU A 133 -15.65 -18.27 13.39
N GLU A 134 -16.22 -19.42 13.01
CA GLU A 134 -16.43 -20.55 13.91
C GLU A 134 -15.10 -21.06 14.48
N ARG A 135 -14.08 -21.25 13.62
CA ARG A 135 -12.75 -21.69 14.06
C ARG A 135 -12.02 -20.65 14.90
N LEU A 136 -12.19 -19.37 14.58
CA LEU A 136 -11.59 -18.26 15.30
C LEU A 136 -12.35 -17.90 16.59
N GLY A 137 -13.59 -18.36 16.76
CA GLY A 137 -14.42 -17.98 17.91
C GLY A 137 -14.70 -16.47 18.01
N VAL A 138 -14.57 -15.72 16.91
CA VAL A 138 -14.85 -14.28 16.83
C VAL A 138 -15.46 -13.93 15.48
N ALA A 139 -16.48 -13.07 15.48
CA ALA A 139 -17.09 -12.56 14.26
C ALA A 139 -16.16 -11.58 13.54
N LEU A 140 -16.04 -11.69 12.22
CA LEU A 140 -15.24 -10.79 11.40
C LEU A 140 -16.05 -9.51 11.12
N PRO A 141 -15.44 -8.30 11.21
CA PRO A 141 -16.12 -7.06 10.84
C PRO A 141 -16.67 -7.11 9.42
N ALA A 142 -17.84 -6.51 9.20
CA ALA A 142 -18.49 -6.50 7.89
C ALA A 142 -17.59 -5.93 6.77
N ALA A 143 -16.74 -4.95 7.09
CA ALA A 143 -15.77 -4.40 6.17
C ALA A 143 -14.67 -5.40 5.79
N LEU A 144 -14.17 -6.18 6.75
CA LEU A 144 -13.21 -7.25 6.49
C LEU A 144 -13.83 -8.34 5.60
N ARG A 145 -15.06 -8.77 5.93
CA ARG A 145 -15.80 -9.74 5.11
C ARG A 145 -15.96 -9.25 3.67
N ALA A 146 -16.39 -8.00 3.47
CA ALA A 146 -16.52 -7.41 2.14
C ALA A 146 -15.19 -7.40 1.37
N LEU A 147 -14.06 -7.05 2.03
CA LEU A 147 -12.73 -7.09 1.43
C LEU A 147 -12.36 -8.50 0.94
N TYR A 148 -12.53 -9.52 1.79
CA TYR A 148 -12.20 -10.92 1.46
C TYR A 148 -13.15 -11.53 0.42
N ARG A 149 -14.41 -11.11 0.38
CA ARG A 149 -15.36 -11.53 -0.67
C ARG A 149 -14.99 -10.99 -2.05
N VAL A 150 -14.28 -9.86 -2.13
CA VAL A 150 -13.75 -9.31 -3.38
C VAL A 150 -12.38 -9.92 -3.72
N GLN A 151 -11.47 -10.04 -2.74
CA GLN A 151 -10.12 -10.60 -2.94
C GLN A 151 -9.61 -11.29 -1.65
N ASP A 152 -9.22 -12.56 -1.75
CA ASP A 152 -8.77 -13.39 -0.62
C ASP A 152 -7.27 -13.24 -0.32
N GLY A 153 -6.79 -12.00 -0.18
CA GLY A 153 -5.37 -11.73 0.09
C GLY A 153 -4.42 -12.17 -1.05
N GLN A 154 -3.20 -12.57 -0.68
CA GLN A 154 -2.15 -13.02 -1.61
C GLN A 154 -1.83 -14.51 -1.45
N GLY A 155 -1.59 -15.20 -2.57
CA GLY A 155 -1.03 -16.55 -2.64
C GLY A 155 0.46 -16.48 -2.98
N LEU A 156 1.29 -16.26 -1.97
CA LEU A 156 2.75 -16.25 -2.10
C LEU A 156 3.34 -17.54 -1.51
N GLU A 157 4.59 -17.84 -1.88
CA GLU A 157 5.32 -18.98 -1.32
C GLU A 157 5.33 -18.98 0.21
N TYR A 158 5.45 -20.18 0.79
CA TYR A 158 5.49 -20.42 2.24
C TYR A 158 4.24 -19.96 3.00
N GLU A 159 3.12 -19.81 2.30
CA GLU A 159 1.82 -19.65 2.94
C GLU A 159 1.44 -20.95 3.64
N GLY A 160 1.42 -20.95 4.98
CA GLY A 160 1.14 -22.13 5.82
C GLY A 160 2.37 -22.79 6.42
N ASP A 161 3.55 -22.58 5.84
CA ASP A 161 4.82 -23.10 6.35
C ASP A 161 5.38 -22.17 7.42
N ALA A 162 5.10 -22.51 8.67
CA ALA A 162 5.66 -21.92 9.88
C ALA A 162 5.61 -20.38 10.03
N PHE A 163 5.04 -19.62 9.10
CA PHE A 163 4.95 -18.15 9.12
C PHE A 163 6.31 -17.46 9.37
N GLY A 164 7.37 -17.95 8.71
CA GLY A 164 8.74 -17.41 8.88
C GLY A 164 9.46 -17.90 10.15
N LEU A 165 9.02 -19.01 10.74
CA LEU A 165 9.65 -19.62 11.94
C LEU A 165 10.48 -20.87 11.62
N ALA A 166 10.74 -21.12 10.34
CA ALA A 166 11.60 -22.19 9.86
C ALA A 166 12.68 -21.59 8.94
N ASP A 167 13.83 -22.24 8.86
CA ASP A 167 14.90 -21.91 7.90
C ASP A 167 14.40 -22.25 6.48
N MET A 168 13.68 -21.32 5.86
CA MET A 168 13.17 -21.47 4.50
C MET A 168 14.21 -20.94 3.50
N PRO A 169 14.43 -21.63 2.36
CA PRO A 169 15.31 -21.12 1.33
C PRO A 169 14.76 -19.79 0.81
N PHE A 170 15.64 -18.86 0.45
CA PHE A 170 15.24 -17.58 -0.11
C PHE A 170 14.41 -17.76 -1.39
N HIS A 171 13.30 -17.03 -1.51
CA HIS A 171 12.50 -16.96 -2.73
C HIS A 171 12.12 -15.50 -3.03
N PRO A 172 12.18 -15.03 -4.30
CA PRO A 172 11.90 -13.63 -4.62
C PRO A 172 10.52 -13.12 -4.18
N SER A 173 9.51 -14.00 -4.20
CA SER A 173 8.15 -13.68 -3.73
C SER A 173 8.09 -13.26 -2.26
N MET A 174 9.16 -13.51 -1.48
CA MET A 174 9.29 -12.99 -0.12
C MET A 174 9.29 -11.47 -0.04
N LEU A 175 9.61 -10.77 -1.14
CA LEU A 175 9.61 -9.31 -1.20
C LEU A 175 8.40 -8.73 -1.94
N HIS A 176 7.47 -9.58 -2.38
CA HIS A 176 6.26 -9.21 -3.12
C HIS A 176 5.04 -9.00 -2.20
N GLY A 177 5.23 -8.56 -0.96
CA GLY A 177 4.15 -8.22 -0.04
C GLY A 177 3.32 -7.03 -0.53
N LEU A 178 2.00 -7.16 -0.49
CA LEU A 178 1.05 -6.13 -0.94
C LEU A 178 1.23 -4.80 -0.23
N PHE A 179 1.62 -4.81 1.05
CA PHE A 179 1.82 -3.62 1.88
C PHE A 179 3.28 -3.12 1.85
N GLY A 180 4.12 -3.73 1.02
CA GLY A 180 5.51 -3.32 0.84
C GLY A 180 6.39 -3.53 2.07
N GLY A 181 7.57 -2.93 2.01
CA GLY A 181 8.51 -2.95 3.12
C GLY A 181 9.79 -2.17 2.87
N TYR A 182 10.89 -2.64 3.43
CA TYR A 182 12.21 -2.01 3.35
C TYR A 182 13.30 -3.07 3.61
N SER A 183 14.51 -2.77 3.15
CA SER A 183 15.70 -3.58 3.41
C SER A 183 16.81 -2.72 4.00
N PHE A 184 17.66 -3.30 4.83
CA PHE A 184 18.97 -2.77 5.17
C PHE A 184 19.82 -3.89 5.76
N TYR A 185 21.02 -4.10 5.24
CA TYR A 185 21.88 -5.20 5.64
C TYR A 185 21.12 -6.54 5.53
N ASN A 186 21.10 -7.28 6.62
CA ASN A 186 20.40 -8.54 6.78
C ASN A 186 18.89 -8.35 7.04
N HIS A 187 18.43 -7.17 7.46
CA HIS A 187 17.02 -6.95 7.75
C HIS A 187 16.23 -6.69 6.47
N LYS A 188 15.47 -7.69 6.02
CA LYS A 188 14.61 -7.60 4.84
C LYS A 188 13.18 -7.84 5.29
N THR A 189 12.32 -6.83 5.15
CA THR A 189 10.90 -6.92 5.50
C THR A 189 10.03 -6.63 4.30
N SER A 190 8.98 -7.43 4.10
CA SER A 190 7.92 -7.16 3.13
C SER A 190 6.61 -7.76 3.60
N THR A 191 5.63 -6.89 3.85
CA THR A 191 4.38 -7.23 4.54
C THR A 191 3.31 -7.63 3.53
N ARG A 192 2.79 -8.85 3.68
CA ARG A 192 1.77 -9.41 2.79
C ARG A 192 0.39 -9.36 3.43
N MET A 193 -0.65 -9.38 2.59
CA MET A 193 -2.01 -9.69 3.04
C MET A 193 -2.23 -11.20 2.96
N LEU A 194 -2.64 -11.82 4.05
CA LEU A 194 -2.83 -13.27 4.15
C LEU A 194 -4.15 -13.70 3.51
N SER A 195 -4.20 -14.91 2.95
CA SER A 195 -5.47 -15.57 2.63
C SER A 195 -6.25 -15.90 3.91
N LEU A 196 -7.58 -16.04 3.79
CA LEU A 196 -8.44 -16.35 4.92
C LEU A 196 -8.02 -17.64 5.67
N PRO A 197 -7.65 -18.76 5.00
CA PRO A 197 -7.10 -19.93 5.70
C PRO A 197 -5.83 -19.62 6.49
N ALA A 198 -4.94 -18.77 5.95
CA ALA A 198 -3.72 -18.36 6.62
C ALA A 198 -3.98 -17.42 7.80
N VAL A 199 -4.99 -16.53 7.70
CA VAL A 199 -5.48 -15.72 8.84
C VAL A 199 -5.91 -16.62 10.00
N VAL A 200 -6.71 -17.65 9.72
CA VAL A 200 -7.17 -18.59 10.75
C VAL A 200 -5.98 -19.31 11.38
N ALA A 201 -5.10 -19.89 10.57
CA ALA A 201 -3.97 -20.67 11.06
C ALA A 201 -2.98 -19.83 11.89
N LEU A 202 -2.58 -18.65 11.41
CA LEU A 202 -1.65 -17.78 12.14
C LEU A 202 -2.28 -17.23 13.42
N THR A 203 -3.53 -16.81 13.37
CA THR A 203 -4.22 -16.27 14.56
C THR A 203 -4.28 -17.31 15.67
N LEU A 204 -4.69 -18.54 15.38
CA LEU A 204 -4.75 -19.61 16.39
C LEU A 204 -3.37 -19.90 16.98
N ARG A 205 -2.31 -19.86 16.15
CA ARG A 205 -0.93 -19.99 16.64
C ARG A 205 -0.51 -18.84 17.55
N CYS A 206 -0.80 -17.60 17.16
CA CYS A 206 -0.50 -16.41 17.95
C CYS A 206 -1.21 -16.41 19.31
N ARG A 207 -2.44 -16.93 19.38
CA ARG A 207 -3.17 -17.16 20.64
C ARG A 207 -2.47 -18.20 21.51
N ALA A 208 -2.06 -19.33 20.93
CA ALA A 208 -1.38 -20.40 21.66
C ALA A 208 -0.05 -19.95 22.31
N VAL A 209 0.63 -18.95 21.72
CA VAL A 209 1.88 -18.39 22.26
C VAL A 209 1.70 -17.06 22.99
N GLY A 210 0.46 -16.63 23.26
CA GLY A 210 0.17 -15.45 24.08
C GLY A 210 0.53 -14.10 23.44
N THR A 211 0.43 -13.97 22.11
CA THR A 211 0.77 -12.70 21.41
C THR A 211 -0.36 -11.67 21.42
N PHE A 212 -1.57 -12.06 21.82
CA PHE A 212 -2.72 -11.15 21.87
C PHE A 212 -3.05 -10.69 23.28
N ARG A 213 -3.63 -9.49 23.37
CA ARG A 213 -4.21 -8.96 24.63
C ARG A 213 -5.60 -9.52 24.94
N SER A 214 -6.31 -10.00 23.92
CA SER A 214 -7.66 -10.55 24.00
C SER A 214 -7.93 -11.45 22.81
N GLU A 215 -8.94 -12.31 22.94
CA GLU A 215 -9.37 -13.24 21.87
C GLU A 215 -10.01 -12.53 20.67
N ASP A 216 -10.34 -11.25 20.79
CA ASP A 216 -10.97 -10.46 19.72
C ASP A 216 -10.03 -10.06 18.58
N HIS A 217 -8.76 -10.46 18.65
CA HIS A 217 -7.76 -10.10 17.65
C HIS A 217 -7.51 -11.23 16.66
N ILE A 218 -7.33 -10.84 15.41
CA ILE A 218 -6.87 -11.72 14.32
C ILE A 218 -5.63 -11.13 13.65
N VAL A 219 -4.80 -11.96 13.02
CA VAL A 219 -3.69 -11.50 12.17
C VAL A 219 -4.06 -11.64 10.70
N PHE A 220 -4.17 -10.54 9.98
CA PHE A 220 -4.50 -10.54 8.54
C PHE A 220 -3.31 -10.22 7.62
N GLY A 221 -2.19 -9.78 8.20
CA GLY A 221 -0.96 -9.53 7.45
C GLY A 221 0.28 -9.86 8.25
N ILE A 222 1.33 -10.27 7.55
CA ILE A 222 2.62 -10.61 8.15
C ILE A 222 3.76 -10.30 7.18
N SER A 223 4.87 -9.80 7.70
CA SER A 223 6.10 -9.65 6.95
C SER A 223 6.87 -10.96 6.86
N PHE A 224 7.54 -11.17 5.74
CA PHE A 224 8.73 -12.02 5.75
C PHE A 224 9.84 -11.26 6.47
N ASP A 225 10.48 -11.87 7.46
CA ASP A 225 11.71 -11.39 8.09
C ASP A 225 12.66 -12.57 8.29
N PHE A 226 13.90 -12.43 7.85
CA PHE A 226 14.92 -13.48 7.84
C PHE A 226 15.68 -13.61 9.17
N TYR A 227 15.65 -12.62 10.06
CA TYR A 227 16.55 -12.57 11.22
C TYR A 227 15.86 -12.53 12.60
N ARG A 228 14.54 -12.81 12.60
CA ARG A 228 13.61 -12.91 13.74
C ARG A 228 12.98 -11.57 14.15
N GLY A 229 11.68 -11.45 13.89
CA GLY A 229 10.90 -10.28 14.29
C GLY A 229 9.75 -9.96 13.34
N CYS A 230 9.01 -10.97 12.84
CA CYS A 230 7.96 -10.73 11.84
C CYS A 230 6.99 -9.64 12.30
N LYS A 231 6.91 -8.57 11.51
CA LYS A 231 5.90 -7.52 11.66
C LYS A 231 4.55 -8.15 11.31
N MET A 232 3.58 -8.00 12.19
CA MET A 232 2.23 -8.51 11.98
C MET A 232 1.23 -7.38 12.03
N LEU A 233 0.27 -7.43 11.11
CA LEU A 233 -0.92 -6.58 11.08
C LEU A 233 -2.07 -7.32 11.74
N GLN A 234 -2.47 -6.84 12.92
CA GLN A 234 -3.60 -7.34 13.67
C GLN A 234 -4.83 -6.50 13.41
N LEU A 235 -6.00 -7.13 13.44
CA LEU A 235 -7.29 -6.45 13.47
C LEU A 235 -7.97 -6.79 14.79
N ASN A 236 -8.45 -5.77 15.51
CA ASN A 236 -9.41 -5.96 16.58
C ASN A 236 -10.82 -6.08 15.98
N CYS A 237 -11.44 -7.25 16.07
CA CYS A 237 -12.74 -7.51 15.47
C CYS A 237 -13.90 -6.78 16.15
N GLN A 238 -13.75 -6.32 17.39
CA GLN A 238 -14.78 -5.52 18.07
C GLN A 238 -14.74 -4.05 17.63
N THR A 239 -13.54 -3.47 17.53
CA THR A 239 -13.38 -2.03 17.23
C THR A 239 -13.10 -1.73 15.77
N GLY A 240 -12.71 -2.73 14.98
CA GLY A 240 -12.25 -2.57 13.60
C GLY A 240 -10.84 -1.99 13.45
N HIS A 241 -10.14 -1.68 14.55
CA HIS A 241 -8.82 -1.05 14.50
C HIS A 241 -7.75 -2.01 13.98
N VAL A 242 -6.93 -1.50 13.05
CA VAL A 242 -5.71 -2.17 12.61
C VAL A 242 -4.56 -1.74 13.53
N LEU A 243 -3.80 -2.73 13.98
CA LEU A 243 -2.67 -2.59 14.88
C LEU A 243 -1.46 -3.28 14.28
N THR A 244 -0.26 -2.79 14.55
CA THR A 244 0.97 -3.48 14.22
C THR A 244 1.62 -4.04 15.46
N SER A 245 2.17 -5.25 15.33
CA SER A 245 2.75 -6.01 16.43
C SER A 245 3.95 -6.83 15.95
N GLN A 246 4.64 -7.45 16.89
CA GLN A 246 5.67 -8.44 16.61
C GLN A 246 5.26 -9.77 17.23
N LEU A 247 5.66 -10.87 16.61
CA LEU A 247 5.37 -12.19 17.17
C LEU A 247 5.99 -12.33 18.58
N GLY A 248 5.19 -12.77 19.55
CA GLY A 248 5.63 -12.94 20.94
C GLY A 248 5.72 -11.65 21.76
N ARG A 249 5.27 -10.50 21.24
CA ARG A 249 5.16 -9.23 22.00
C ARG A 249 3.71 -8.74 22.08
N LEU A 250 3.33 -8.24 23.25
CA LEU A 250 2.01 -7.62 23.53
C LEU A 250 1.94 -6.12 23.20
N GLU A 251 3.06 -5.51 22.85
CA GLU A 251 3.12 -4.11 22.45
C GLU A 251 2.56 -3.95 21.03
N THR A 252 1.61 -3.04 20.89
CA THR A 252 0.95 -2.74 19.61
C THR A 252 1.02 -1.25 19.31
N THR A 253 1.17 -0.90 18.04
CA THR A 253 1.07 0.49 17.54
C THR A 253 -0.17 0.58 16.65
N LEU A 254 -0.88 1.71 16.69
CA LEU A 254 -2.04 1.90 15.83
C LEU A 254 -1.57 2.02 14.37
N ALA A 255 -2.24 1.31 13.46
CA ALA A 255 -1.93 1.34 12.03
C ALA A 255 -2.88 2.23 11.25
N VAL A 256 -4.00 2.68 11.85
CA VAL A 256 -4.99 3.57 11.24
C VAL A 256 -4.88 4.96 11.89
N PRO A 257 -5.03 6.08 11.17
CA PRO A 257 -5.22 7.38 11.83
C PRO A 257 -6.42 7.32 12.78
N ALA A 258 -6.50 8.26 13.74
CA ALA A 258 -7.58 8.39 14.71
C ALA A 258 -8.94 8.78 14.07
N ALA A 259 -9.42 7.97 13.12
CA ALA A 259 -10.83 7.93 12.76
C ALA A 259 -11.62 7.49 13.99
N LYS A 260 -12.88 7.94 14.09
CA LYS A 260 -13.78 7.45 15.14
C LYS A 260 -13.86 5.94 15.02
N ALA A 261 -13.56 5.23 16.11
CA ALA A 261 -13.68 3.78 16.20
C ALA A 261 -15.01 3.33 15.59
N GLY A 262 -14.96 2.37 14.67
CA GLY A 262 -16.07 1.98 13.83
C GLY A 262 -15.78 0.70 13.04
N SER A 263 -16.83 0.03 12.60
CA SER A 263 -16.74 -1.28 11.95
C SER A 263 -16.03 -1.28 10.58
N ASP A 264 -15.65 -0.11 10.05
CA ASP A 264 -15.00 0.07 8.75
C ASP A 264 -13.58 0.66 8.81
N CYS A 265 -12.97 0.76 10.00
CA CYS A 265 -11.62 1.31 10.17
C CYS A 265 -10.55 0.60 9.31
N MET A 266 -10.64 -0.72 9.13
CA MET A 266 -9.72 -1.45 8.24
C MET A 266 -9.89 -1.10 6.77
N LEU A 267 -11.12 -0.88 6.31
CA LEU A 267 -11.37 -0.46 4.93
C LEU A 267 -10.81 0.94 4.69
N HIS A 268 -11.02 1.85 5.65
CA HIS A 268 -10.39 3.17 5.63
C HIS A 268 -8.86 3.09 5.61
N TRP A 269 -8.26 2.19 6.40
CA TRP A 269 -6.82 1.98 6.39
C TRP A 269 -6.32 1.57 5.01
N LEU A 270 -6.97 0.60 4.37
CA LEU A 270 -6.57 0.12 3.05
C LEU A 270 -6.85 1.16 1.94
N GLU A 271 -7.92 1.95 2.06
CA GLU A 271 -8.17 3.11 1.19
C GLU A 271 -7.05 4.16 1.28
N ARG A 272 -6.57 4.45 2.50
CA ARG A 272 -5.41 5.34 2.68
C ARG A 272 -4.15 4.76 2.07
N TYR A 273 -3.91 3.46 2.21
CA TYR A 273 -2.78 2.81 1.54
C TYR A 273 -2.84 2.99 0.01
N ALA A 274 -4.01 2.80 -0.59
CA ALA A 274 -4.21 3.03 -2.02
C ALA A 274 -3.99 4.50 -2.42
N ASP A 275 -4.45 5.45 -1.61
CA ASP A 275 -4.19 6.89 -1.83
C ASP A 275 -2.68 7.19 -1.86
N GLU A 276 -1.89 6.60 -0.95
CA GLU A 276 -0.45 6.80 -0.86
C GLU A 276 0.31 6.21 -2.06
N LEU A 277 -0.13 5.05 -2.57
CA LEU A 277 0.40 4.45 -3.80
C LEU A 277 0.11 5.34 -5.03
N GLU A 278 -1.11 5.83 -5.17
CA GLU A 278 -1.52 6.67 -6.31
C GLU A 278 -0.87 8.05 -6.30
N ARG A 279 -0.57 8.60 -5.11
CA ARG A 279 0.19 9.85 -4.96
C ARG A 279 1.68 9.70 -5.28
N GLY A 280 2.18 8.47 -5.38
CA GLY A 280 3.60 8.18 -5.57
C GLY A 280 4.42 8.34 -4.29
N ASN A 281 3.79 8.31 -3.11
CA ASN A 281 4.50 8.36 -1.84
C ASN A 281 5.24 7.04 -1.57
N PHE A 282 4.64 5.92 -1.98
CA PHE A 282 5.30 4.62 -2.08
C PHE A 282 5.56 4.28 -3.54
N ALA A 283 6.77 3.80 -3.82
CA ALA A 283 7.22 3.52 -5.18
C ALA A 283 7.82 2.11 -5.26
N VAL A 284 7.86 1.55 -6.47
CA VAL A 284 8.54 0.28 -6.71
C VAL A 284 10.04 0.53 -6.81
N SER A 285 10.83 -0.12 -5.96
CA SER A 285 12.29 -0.05 -6.00
C SER A 285 12.93 -1.43 -5.86
N ASN A 286 14.25 -1.49 -6.04
CA ASN A 286 15.03 -2.65 -5.61
C ASN A 286 14.89 -2.78 -4.08
N MET A 287 14.62 -4.01 -3.62
CA MET A 287 14.46 -4.37 -2.21
C MET A 287 15.66 -5.15 -1.68
N MET A 288 16.71 -5.29 -2.49
CA MET A 288 17.92 -6.03 -2.19
C MET A 288 19.10 -5.08 -2.06
N ASP A 289 20.16 -5.52 -1.37
CA ASP A 289 21.38 -4.75 -1.22
C ASP A 289 22.14 -4.63 -2.56
N VAL A 290 23.14 -3.75 -2.61
CA VAL A 290 23.85 -3.34 -3.86
C VAL A 290 24.43 -4.53 -4.64
N ASP A 291 24.95 -5.54 -3.96
CA ASP A 291 25.60 -6.71 -4.56
C ASP A 291 24.68 -7.91 -4.75
N GLU A 292 23.40 -7.78 -4.41
CA GLU A 292 22.41 -8.84 -4.48
C GLU A 292 21.57 -8.75 -5.78
N PRO A 293 20.97 -9.87 -6.24
CA PRO A 293 20.08 -9.85 -7.39
C PRO A 293 18.95 -8.84 -7.22
N VAL A 294 18.67 -8.07 -8.27
CA VAL A 294 17.59 -7.08 -8.24
C VAL A 294 16.25 -7.78 -8.06
N ILE A 295 15.55 -7.45 -6.98
CA ILE A 295 14.18 -7.89 -6.73
C ILE A 295 13.36 -6.66 -6.43
N ARG A 296 12.34 -6.45 -7.27
CA ARG A 296 11.47 -5.28 -7.16
C ARG A 296 10.39 -5.54 -6.12
N GLY A 297 10.07 -4.52 -5.35
CA GLY A 297 8.98 -4.54 -4.37
C GLY A 297 8.48 -3.13 -4.09
N ILE A 298 7.38 -3.03 -3.37
CA ILE A 298 6.85 -1.75 -2.93
C ILE A 298 7.69 -1.26 -1.75
N SER A 299 8.35 -0.11 -1.93
CA SER A 299 9.22 0.48 -0.93
C SER A 299 8.46 1.48 -0.07
N LEU A 300 8.60 1.33 1.24
CA LEU A 300 8.01 2.25 2.22
C LEU A 300 8.92 3.44 2.55
N PHE A 301 10.10 3.52 1.92
CA PHE A 301 10.86 4.77 1.90
C PHE A 301 10.09 5.79 1.08
N LEU A 302 9.66 6.87 1.74
CA LEU A 302 8.84 7.89 1.09
C LEU A 302 9.58 8.47 -0.12
N ALA A 303 8.89 8.49 -1.26
CA ALA A 303 9.47 8.85 -2.55
C ALA A 303 9.10 10.28 -3.01
N ALA A 304 8.23 10.96 -2.28
CA ALA A 304 7.75 12.30 -2.62
C ALA A 304 8.14 13.36 -1.55
N PRO A 305 8.34 14.63 -1.95
CA PRO A 305 8.46 15.74 -1.02
C PRO A 305 7.17 15.96 -0.19
N PRO A 306 7.26 16.50 1.04
CA PRO A 306 8.48 16.96 1.71
C PRO A 306 9.29 15.86 2.41
N GLN A 307 8.83 14.61 2.43
CA GLN A 307 9.46 13.54 3.20
C GLN A 307 10.71 12.97 2.53
N GLN A 308 10.75 12.96 1.19
CA GLN A 308 12.00 12.85 0.45
C GLN A 308 12.60 14.23 0.25
N VAL A 309 13.82 14.42 0.73
CA VAL A 309 14.58 15.66 0.56
C VAL A 309 15.68 15.46 -0.47
N THR A 310 16.01 16.54 -1.17
CA THR A 310 17.00 16.53 -2.25
C THR A 310 17.93 17.73 -2.12
N ALA A 311 19.23 17.54 -2.31
CA ALA A 311 20.20 18.61 -2.50
C ALA A 311 21.14 18.28 -3.66
N VAL A 312 21.67 19.32 -4.30
CA VAL A 312 22.65 19.19 -5.38
C VAL A 312 23.89 19.99 -5.02
N SER A 313 25.06 19.34 -5.00
CA SER A 313 26.35 19.98 -4.79
C SER A 313 27.32 19.57 -5.89
N ARG A 314 27.85 20.54 -6.64
CA ARG A 314 28.79 20.32 -7.76
C ARG A 314 28.34 19.19 -8.72
N GLY A 315 27.05 19.21 -9.09
CA GLY A 315 26.46 18.24 -10.02
C GLY A 315 26.02 16.92 -9.38
N VAL A 316 26.45 16.61 -8.15
CA VAL A 316 26.00 15.42 -7.42
C VAL A 316 24.69 15.71 -6.71
N GLU A 317 23.64 14.99 -7.09
CA GLU A 317 22.34 14.99 -6.44
C GLU A 317 22.30 13.92 -5.34
N VAL A 318 21.88 14.32 -4.14
CA VAL A 318 21.63 13.43 -3.01
C VAL A 318 20.14 13.50 -2.67
N LYS A 319 19.44 12.36 -2.76
CA LYS A 319 18.08 12.21 -2.21
C LYS A 319 18.12 11.37 -0.95
N ALA A 320 17.37 11.78 0.06
CA ALA A 320 17.29 11.07 1.34
C ALA A 320 15.84 10.97 1.82
N SER A 321 15.47 9.82 2.35
CA SER A 321 14.24 9.61 3.11
C SER A 321 14.43 8.52 4.17
N ALA A 322 13.52 8.48 5.14
CA ALA A 322 13.56 7.52 6.23
C ALA A 322 12.19 6.87 6.47
N VAL A 323 12.22 5.71 7.10
CA VAL A 323 11.04 4.94 7.51
C VAL A 323 11.25 4.43 8.94
N TYR A 324 10.17 4.45 9.73
CA TYR A 324 10.16 3.86 11.06
C TYR A 324 10.10 2.34 10.98
N VAL A 325 10.89 1.65 11.79
CA VAL A 325 11.02 0.18 11.81
C VAL A 325 10.37 -0.36 13.10
N PRO A 326 9.06 -0.65 13.09
CA PRO A 326 8.33 -1.08 14.29
C PRO A 326 8.85 -2.40 14.86
N GLU A 327 9.35 -3.31 14.02
CA GLU A 327 9.80 -4.64 14.42
C GLU A 327 11.11 -4.67 15.22
N LEU A 328 11.95 -3.65 15.05
CA LEU A 328 13.18 -3.50 15.86
C LEU A 328 13.00 -2.50 17.00
N SER A 329 11.90 -1.76 17.00
CA SER A 329 11.63 -0.74 18.00
C SER A 329 11.04 -1.32 19.30
N ASN A 330 11.26 -0.61 20.39
CA ASN A 330 10.67 -0.84 21.71
C ASN A 330 10.06 0.48 22.20
N ILE A 331 8.76 0.47 22.49
CA ILE A 331 8.00 1.65 22.92
C ILE A 331 7.70 1.69 24.43
N GLY A 332 8.11 0.65 25.16
CA GLY A 332 7.97 0.50 26.61
C GLY A 332 8.89 1.41 27.44
N MET A 333 9.21 0.99 28.66
CA MET A 333 9.96 1.82 29.64
C MET A 333 11.35 2.26 29.15
N HIS A 334 12.00 1.47 28.30
CA HIS A 334 13.29 1.79 27.68
C HIS A 334 13.10 2.00 26.19
N ARG A 335 12.58 3.17 25.80
CA ARG A 335 12.29 3.50 24.40
C ARG A 335 13.55 3.42 23.55
N ARG A 336 13.48 2.61 22.51
CA ARG A 336 14.50 2.47 21.47
C ARG A 336 13.78 2.43 20.14
N LEU A 337 13.82 3.52 19.40
CA LEU A 337 13.12 3.65 18.13
C LEU A 337 14.14 3.46 17.01
N PHE A 338 13.85 2.52 16.13
CA PHE A 338 14.67 2.21 14.97
C PHE A 338 14.09 2.90 13.74
N PHE A 339 14.98 3.50 12.97
CA PHE A 339 14.67 4.09 11.68
C PHE A 339 15.62 3.52 10.65
N ALA A 340 15.08 3.12 9.50
CA ALA A 340 15.89 2.87 8.32
C ALA A 340 15.89 4.14 7.47
N TYR A 341 16.97 4.39 6.74
CA TYR A 341 17.07 5.50 5.79
C TYR A 341 17.62 5.00 4.46
N SER A 342 17.16 5.62 3.37
CA SER A 342 17.63 5.37 2.01
C SER A 342 18.28 6.62 1.46
N ILE A 343 19.50 6.46 0.95
CA ILE A 343 20.26 7.53 0.29
C ILE A 343 20.49 7.14 -1.15
N ARG A 344 20.19 8.07 -2.05
CA ARG A 344 20.39 7.95 -3.50
C ARG A 344 21.36 9.02 -3.97
N PHE A 345 22.42 8.58 -4.64
CA PHE A 345 23.36 9.45 -5.32
C PHE A 345 23.16 9.36 -6.83
N ALA A 346 23.13 10.52 -7.48
CA ALA A 346 23.16 10.62 -8.93
C ALA A 346 24.14 11.73 -9.32
N LEU A 347 24.95 11.53 -10.36
CA LEU A 347 25.65 12.63 -10.99
C LEU A 347 24.80 13.12 -12.15
N LEU A 348 24.34 14.38 -12.07
CA LEU A 348 23.48 14.99 -13.08
C LEU A 348 24.17 14.96 -14.45
N SER A 349 23.39 14.95 -15.54
CA SER A 349 23.95 15.02 -16.89
C SER A 349 24.78 16.29 -17.08
N GLU A 350 25.77 16.26 -17.96
CA GLU A 350 26.61 17.43 -18.23
C GLU A 350 25.77 18.67 -18.59
N GLU A 351 24.70 18.48 -19.36
CA GLU A 351 23.75 19.54 -19.72
C GLU A 351 23.02 20.11 -18.50
N GLU A 352 22.54 19.27 -17.58
CA GLU A 352 21.86 19.72 -16.37
C GLU A 352 22.84 20.44 -15.42
N GLN A 353 24.09 19.95 -15.32
CA GLN A 353 25.14 20.63 -14.56
C GLN A 353 25.40 22.04 -15.12
N LEU A 354 25.54 22.18 -16.44
CA LEU A 354 25.70 23.47 -17.12
C LEU A 354 24.48 24.39 -16.89
N ARG A 355 23.25 23.86 -17.02
CA ARG A 355 22.01 24.61 -16.76
C ARG A 355 21.93 25.12 -15.31
N ARG A 356 22.57 24.43 -14.37
CA ARG A 356 22.71 24.83 -12.96
C ARG A 356 23.92 25.73 -12.67
N GLY A 357 24.61 26.19 -13.72
CA GLY A 357 25.70 27.17 -13.60
C GLY A 357 27.08 26.57 -13.31
N ALA A 358 27.29 25.27 -13.55
CA ALA A 358 28.64 24.71 -13.51
C ALA A 358 29.53 25.36 -14.59
N ALA A 359 30.72 25.82 -14.21
CA ALA A 359 31.69 26.39 -15.16
C ALA A 359 32.22 25.33 -16.14
N TYR A 360 32.45 24.12 -15.62
CA TYR A 360 32.83 22.93 -16.39
C TYR A 360 32.07 21.74 -15.81
N PRO A 361 31.36 20.95 -16.63
CA PRO A 361 30.65 19.78 -16.14
C PRO A 361 31.66 18.69 -15.76
N VAL A 362 31.45 18.03 -14.63
CA VAL A 362 32.24 16.87 -14.22
C VAL A 362 31.67 15.61 -14.89
N GLN A 363 32.56 14.81 -15.49
CA GLN A 363 32.15 13.59 -16.21
C GLN A 363 31.94 12.40 -15.28
N SER A 364 32.74 12.33 -14.22
CA SER A 364 32.62 11.30 -13.20
C SER A 364 33.11 11.79 -11.85
N VAL A 365 32.59 11.18 -10.79
CA VAL A 365 33.00 11.45 -9.40
C VAL A 365 32.97 10.14 -8.62
N GLN A 366 33.85 9.98 -7.63
CA GLN A 366 33.84 8.81 -6.77
C GLN A 366 33.73 9.21 -5.29
N LEU A 367 32.84 8.54 -4.57
CA LEU A 367 32.68 8.72 -3.14
C LEU A 367 33.93 8.26 -2.39
N LEU A 368 34.37 9.04 -1.40
CA LEU A 368 35.48 8.74 -0.50
C LEU A 368 35.00 8.44 0.92
N ALA A 369 34.19 9.32 1.49
CA ALA A 369 33.85 9.28 2.92
C ALA A 369 32.46 9.86 3.20
N ARG A 370 31.93 9.53 4.37
CA ARG A 370 30.67 10.06 4.91
C ARG A 370 30.90 10.75 6.25
N HIS A 371 30.12 11.79 6.50
CA HIS A 371 29.99 12.45 7.77
C HIS A 371 28.49 12.64 8.06
N TRP A 372 28.02 12.11 9.18
CA TRP A 372 26.64 12.17 9.61
C TRP A 372 26.52 12.87 10.96
N GLN A 373 25.50 13.71 11.08
CA GLN A 373 25.01 14.29 12.33
C GLN A 373 23.61 13.78 12.58
N ILE A 374 23.42 13.12 13.73
CA ILE A 374 22.12 12.69 14.23
C ILE A 374 21.63 13.75 15.20
N LEU A 375 20.48 14.35 14.90
CA LEU A 375 19.90 15.46 15.62
C LEU A 375 18.71 15.00 16.47
N ASN A 376 18.61 15.55 17.67
CA ASN A 376 17.39 15.44 18.49
C ASN A 376 16.26 16.33 17.99
N GLU A 377 15.10 16.24 18.63
CA GLU A 377 13.91 17.05 18.35
C GLU A 377 14.19 18.56 18.39
N ARG A 378 15.10 19.02 19.27
CA ARG A 378 15.48 20.43 19.41
C ARG A 378 16.54 20.89 18.42
N GLY A 379 17.02 19.99 17.55
CA GLY A 379 18.06 20.26 16.56
C GLY A 379 19.50 20.20 17.07
N GLY A 380 19.73 19.80 18.33
CA GLY A 380 21.06 19.56 18.86
C GLY A 380 21.65 18.25 18.35
N VAL A 381 22.96 18.23 18.08
CA VAL A 381 23.68 17.01 17.67
C VAL A 381 23.78 16.06 18.86
N GLU A 382 23.13 14.90 18.77
CA GLU A 382 23.25 13.82 19.76
C GLU A 382 24.41 12.89 19.45
N ASN A 383 24.70 12.68 18.16
CA ASN A 383 25.76 11.80 17.72
C ASN A 383 26.35 12.28 16.40
N GLU A 384 27.64 12.06 16.21
CA GLU A 384 28.39 12.41 15.00
C GLU A 384 29.18 11.18 14.55
N ILE A 385 29.03 10.81 13.28
CA ILE A 385 29.64 9.62 12.71
C ILE A 385 30.48 10.04 11.51
N ARG A 386 31.76 9.66 11.52
CA ARG A 386 32.68 9.84 10.39
C ARG A 386 33.24 8.49 9.98
N GLY A 387 33.35 8.25 8.69
CA GLY A 387 33.95 7.02 8.19
C GLY A 387 34.12 7.03 6.67
N GLU A 388 34.97 6.16 6.18
CA GLU A 388 35.18 5.96 4.74
C GLU A 388 34.00 5.19 4.13
N ALA A 389 33.75 5.43 2.84
CA ALA A 389 32.68 4.78 2.06
C ALA A 389 31.25 4.95 2.63
N VAL A 390 30.30 4.31 1.98
CA VAL A 390 28.95 4.05 2.50
C VAL A 390 28.68 2.56 2.43
N VAL A 391 28.31 1.95 3.57
CA VAL A 391 28.04 0.50 3.67
C VAL A 391 29.10 -0.40 3.01
N GLY A 392 30.38 0.02 3.00
CA GLY A 392 31.49 -0.71 2.38
C GLY A 392 31.75 -0.38 0.90
N HIS A 393 30.93 0.46 0.27
CA HIS A 393 31.06 0.83 -1.14
C HIS A 393 31.63 2.24 -1.36
N TYR A 394 32.45 2.35 -2.41
CA TYR A 394 33.00 3.60 -2.95
C TYR A 394 32.42 3.85 -4.36
N PRO A 395 31.12 4.19 -4.49
CA PRO A 395 30.47 4.30 -5.78
C PRO A 395 31.14 5.34 -6.69
N LEU A 396 31.44 4.92 -7.91
CA LEU A 396 31.85 5.78 -9.02
C LEU A 396 30.59 6.14 -9.82
N LEU A 397 30.27 7.43 -9.86
CA LEU A 397 29.13 7.97 -10.58
C LEU A 397 29.61 8.58 -11.90
N ALA A 398 28.86 8.35 -12.97
CA ALA A 398 29.07 8.98 -14.27
C ALA A 398 27.94 9.98 -14.57
N ALA A 399 28.24 11.05 -15.30
CA ALA A 399 27.28 12.10 -15.60
C ALA A 399 26.08 11.54 -16.40
N GLY A 400 24.87 11.68 -15.86
CA GLY A 400 23.65 11.10 -16.44
C GLY A 400 23.60 9.57 -16.39
N GLY A 401 24.51 8.94 -15.64
CA GLY A 401 24.55 7.50 -15.43
C GLY A 401 23.49 7.02 -14.43
N PRO A 402 23.48 5.70 -14.14
CA PRO A 402 22.55 5.14 -13.17
C PRO A 402 22.85 5.63 -11.75
N ASP A 403 21.78 5.77 -10.96
CA ASP A 403 21.89 6.13 -9.56
C ASP A 403 22.53 5.01 -8.73
N PHE A 404 23.30 5.40 -7.71
CA PHE A 404 23.68 4.51 -6.63
C PHE A 404 22.73 4.69 -5.44
N VAL A 405 22.14 3.60 -4.95
CA VAL A 405 21.23 3.63 -3.80
C VAL A 405 21.76 2.70 -2.72
N TYR A 406 21.80 3.17 -1.49
CA TYR A 406 22.02 2.31 -0.34
C TYR A 406 21.00 2.58 0.76
N GLN A 407 20.80 1.57 1.60
CA GLN A 407 19.93 1.62 2.75
C GLN A 407 20.73 1.26 4.00
N SER A 408 20.44 1.94 5.11
CA SER A 408 21.08 1.70 6.40
C SER A 408 20.09 2.08 7.50
N CYS A 409 20.50 1.98 8.76
CA CYS A 409 19.62 2.24 9.88
C CYS A 409 20.32 3.02 11.00
N THR A 410 19.50 3.63 11.85
CA THR A 410 19.92 4.32 13.06
C THR A 410 18.92 4.10 14.17
N GLN A 411 19.35 4.33 15.40
CA GLN A 411 18.52 4.23 16.59
C GLN A 411 18.44 5.59 17.28
N GLN A 412 17.24 5.98 17.73
CA GLN A 412 17.02 7.17 18.54
C GLN A 412 16.22 6.85 19.80
N GLY A 413 16.42 7.66 20.84
CA GLY A 413 15.62 7.60 22.07
C GLY A 413 14.33 8.42 21.99
N GLN A 414 14.22 9.33 21.02
CA GLN A 414 13.11 10.25 20.83
C GLN A 414 12.28 9.88 19.59
N ALA A 415 10.98 10.16 19.62
CA ALA A 415 10.05 9.87 18.52
C ALA A 415 10.23 10.81 17.31
N ILE A 416 10.87 11.96 17.54
CA ILE A 416 11.16 12.96 16.53
C ILE A 416 12.65 13.27 16.64
N GLY A 417 13.32 13.20 15.51
CA GLY A 417 14.71 13.61 15.32
C GLY A 417 14.96 13.90 13.85
N ALA A 418 16.22 14.07 13.49
CA ALA A 418 16.62 14.25 12.11
C ALA A 418 18.04 13.76 11.86
N MET A 419 18.39 13.56 10.60
CA MET A 419 19.76 13.34 10.16
C MET A 419 20.12 14.34 9.08
N GLN A 420 21.37 14.78 9.10
CA GLN A 420 21.98 15.61 8.06
C GLN A 420 23.46 15.29 7.99
N GLY A 421 24.14 15.72 6.93
CA GLY A 421 25.56 15.47 6.84
C GLY A 421 26.14 15.85 5.49
N ASP A 422 27.29 15.28 5.20
CA ASP A 422 27.99 15.49 3.96
C ASP A 422 28.76 14.23 3.55
N PHE A 423 29.01 14.15 2.25
CA PHE A 423 29.75 13.07 1.62
C PHE A 423 30.92 13.66 0.88
N ARG A 424 32.12 13.16 1.13
CA ARG A 424 33.31 13.59 0.40
C ARG A 424 33.42 12.81 -0.90
N PHE A 425 33.56 13.51 -2.00
CA PHE A 425 33.79 12.96 -3.34
C PHE A 425 35.11 13.48 -3.90
N VAL A 426 35.66 12.77 -4.88
CA VAL A 426 36.74 13.24 -5.75
C VAL A 426 36.28 13.23 -7.20
N GLU A 427 36.68 14.23 -7.98
CA GLU A 427 36.44 14.24 -9.43
C GLU A 427 37.27 13.14 -10.12
N GLY A 428 36.65 12.41 -11.04
CA GLY A 428 37.24 11.22 -11.66
C GLY A 428 37.05 9.99 -10.78
N SER A 429 38.14 9.27 -10.54
CA SER A 429 38.15 8.08 -9.67
C SER A 429 39.22 8.22 -8.58
N ILE A 430 39.08 7.48 -7.49
CA ILE A 430 40.08 7.42 -6.40
C ILE A 430 41.45 7.06 -6.97
N ALA A 431 41.50 6.11 -7.90
CA ALA A 431 42.76 5.66 -8.52
C ALA A 431 43.34 6.65 -9.54
N ARG A 432 42.48 7.46 -10.17
CA ARG A 432 42.85 8.46 -11.18
C ARG A 432 41.99 9.72 -11.00
N PRO A 433 42.33 10.60 -10.05
CA PRO A 433 41.62 11.85 -9.85
C PRO A 433 41.84 12.77 -11.06
N THR A 434 40.77 13.41 -11.53
CA THR A 434 40.84 14.43 -12.59
C THR A 434 40.69 15.85 -12.06
N GLY A 435 40.38 16.00 -10.77
CA GLY A 435 40.14 17.27 -10.11
C GLY A 435 40.18 17.14 -8.58
N PRO A 436 39.82 18.20 -7.84
CA PRO A 436 39.91 18.23 -6.39
C PRO A 436 38.84 17.36 -5.69
N GLU A 437 39.09 17.07 -4.42
CA GLU A 437 38.06 16.59 -3.51
C GLU A 437 37.07 17.70 -3.16
N PHE A 438 35.82 17.33 -2.90
CA PHE A 438 34.78 18.25 -2.48
C PHE A 438 33.71 17.55 -1.66
N ASP A 439 33.04 18.31 -0.79
CA ASP A 439 31.95 17.81 0.03
C ASP A 439 30.60 18.04 -0.66
N VAL A 440 29.74 17.03 -0.61
CA VAL A 440 28.38 17.00 -1.16
C VAL A 440 27.41 16.94 0.00
N LEU A 441 26.56 17.96 0.12
CA LEU A 441 25.59 18.07 1.21
C LEU A 441 24.52 16.96 1.12
N CYS A 442 24.29 16.27 2.23
CA CYS A 442 23.04 15.55 2.47
C CYS A 442 22.08 16.49 3.22
N PRO A 443 20.94 16.88 2.62
CA PRO A 443 20.00 17.78 3.28
C PRO A 443 19.39 17.10 4.51
N LYS A 444 18.98 17.92 5.47
CA LYS A 444 18.31 17.44 6.68
C LYS A 444 17.02 16.70 6.34
N PHE A 445 16.92 15.43 6.73
CA PHE A 445 15.69 14.63 6.65
C PHE A 445 15.23 14.20 8.03
N MET A 446 13.92 14.04 8.18
CA MET A 446 13.29 13.75 9.47
C MET A 446 13.32 12.26 9.78
N LEU A 447 13.61 11.95 11.05
CA LEU A 447 13.40 10.65 11.66
C LEU A 447 12.19 10.78 12.57
N GLN A 448 11.02 10.40 12.06
CA GLN A 448 9.76 10.61 12.76
C GLN A 448 8.97 9.31 12.80
N ALA A 449 8.62 8.86 14.00
CA ALA A 449 7.65 7.79 14.16
C ALA A 449 6.29 8.34 13.69
N PRO A 450 5.65 7.73 12.67
CA PRO A 450 4.40 8.23 12.16
C PRO A 450 3.24 7.92 13.13
N ASP A 451 2.16 8.68 13.02
CA ASP A 451 0.94 8.43 13.81
C ASP A 451 0.31 7.07 13.51
N TYR A 452 0.58 6.54 12.31
CA TYR A 452 0.10 5.25 11.84
C TYR A 452 1.05 4.65 10.80
N ILE A 453 0.98 3.34 10.56
CA ILE A 453 1.85 2.63 9.61
C ILE A 453 1.08 1.65 8.73
N PHE A 454 1.69 1.31 7.59
CA PHE A 454 1.23 0.25 6.69
C PHE A 454 2.12 -0.97 6.82
#